data_AF-A0A7K1S3R8-F1
#
_entry.id   AF-A0A7K1S3R8-F1
#
_cell.length_a   1.000
_cell.length_b   1.000
_cell.length_c   1.000
_cell.angle_alpha   90.00
_cell.angle_beta   90.00
_cell.angle_gamma   90.00
#
_symmetry.space_group_name_H-M   'P 1'
#
loop_
_entity.id
_entity.type
_entity.pdbx_description
1 polymer ?
#
loop_
_entity_poly.entity_id
_entity_poly.type
_entity_poly.pdbx_seq_one_letter_code
_entity_poly.pdbx_strand_id
1 'polypeptide(L)'
;MTPSPVESVAAIRPIHRGRYFFVGMAILFFIISIVGFTPSYQGMSSGSLKFHWFVHVHGAIMTSWLAMFLAQSVLAARGNLKYHRKLGQIGFVLGILVYLVAGITSTRARLSLYLPVESELWDILLVELYSMNLFGLFFTWGMLVRKNVAAHKRLLLLATIALMGAGIDRTSWLPGLYSAFYVRFIYLDTLVIALFFYDWITLRRIHQISLIGMGIIVALQTTITLTFGSPAWHQFWYNRFAPFVEKPVEIKLSEAQATPLLGNYGDKSWHLTVSREGDKLFLKLPNQPKWALGATADTALFVKTMIWNLTFAKGADGQVTQLTNTQGPLVWKVSKLK
;
A
#
# COMPACT_ATOMS: atom_id res chain seq x y z
N MET A 1 -76.28 -11.60 -20.11
CA MET A 1 -75.09 -12.26 -19.56
C MET A 1 -73.93 -11.28 -19.66
N THR A 2 -73.52 -10.77 -18.51
CA THR A 2 -72.46 -9.76 -18.34
C THR A 2 -71.07 -10.38 -18.53
N PRO A 3 -70.10 -9.67 -19.14
CA PRO A 3 -68.75 -10.19 -19.35
C PRO A 3 -67.96 -10.23 -18.03
N SER A 4 -67.21 -11.31 -17.83
CA SER A 4 -66.29 -11.51 -16.70
C SER A 4 -65.13 -10.50 -16.74
N PRO A 5 -64.72 -9.92 -15.59
CA PRO A 5 -63.60 -9.00 -15.54
C PRO A 5 -62.28 -9.76 -15.61
N VAL A 6 -61.46 -9.45 -16.61
CA VAL A 6 -60.05 -9.81 -16.64
C VAL A 6 -59.36 -9.04 -15.51
N GLU A 7 -59.03 -9.73 -14.42
CA GLU A 7 -58.17 -9.20 -13.37
C GLU A 7 -56.82 -8.81 -14.01
N SER A 8 -56.56 -7.51 -14.07
CA SER A 8 -55.24 -7.01 -14.41
C SER A 8 -54.28 -7.44 -13.32
N VAL A 9 -53.45 -8.45 -13.60
CA VAL A 9 -52.28 -8.75 -12.77
C VAL A 9 -51.40 -7.51 -12.81
N ALA A 10 -51.45 -6.71 -11.76
CA ALA A 10 -50.59 -5.55 -11.58
C ALA A 10 -49.15 -6.04 -11.71
N ALA A 11 -48.46 -5.59 -12.77
CA ALA A 11 -47.05 -5.89 -12.97
C ALA A 11 -46.28 -5.41 -11.73
N ILE A 12 -45.81 -6.36 -10.92
CA ILE A 12 -44.91 -6.09 -9.80
C ILE A 12 -43.66 -5.46 -10.41
N ARG A 13 -43.55 -4.13 -10.36
CA ARG A 13 -42.33 -3.43 -10.76
C ARG A 13 -41.20 -4.02 -9.90
N PRO A 14 -40.14 -4.59 -10.49
CA PRO A 14 -39.06 -5.16 -9.70
C PRO A 14 -38.45 -4.02 -8.90
N ILE A 15 -38.55 -4.14 -7.58
CA ILE A 15 -38.06 -3.16 -6.62
C ILE A 15 -36.61 -2.82 -7.01
N HIS A 16 -36.35 -1.57 -7.36
CA HIS A 16 -35.05 -1.02 -7.79
C HIS A 16 -33.95 -1.06 -6.71
N ARG A 17 -34.11 -1.87 -5.65
CA ARG A 17 -33.20 -1.95 -4.52
C ARG A 17 -31.85 -2.52 -5.00
N GLY A 18 -30.80 -1.73 -4.81
CA GLY A 18 -29.42 -2.16 -5.05
C GLY A 18 -28.81 -1.82 -6.41
N ARG A 19 -29.52 -1.11 -7.31
CA ARG A 19 -28.92 -0.66 -8.60
C ARG A 19 -27.70 0.24 -8.40
N TYR A 20 -27.69 1.05 -7.35
CA TYR A 20 -26.64 2.03 -7.08
C TYR A 20 -25.60 1.58 -6.04
N PHE A 21 -25.70 0.35 -5.50
CA PHE A 21 -24.73 -0.13 -4.50
C PHE A 21 -23.28 -0.07 -5.03
N PHE A 22 -23.04 -0.61 -6.22
CA PHE A 22 -21.71 -0.59 -6.84
C PHE A 22 -21.23 0.82 -7.19
N VAL A 23 -22.16 1.74 -7.50
CA VAL A 23 -21.84 3.17 -7.69
C VAL A 23 -21.40 3.79 -6.37
N GLY A 24 -22.11 3.52 -5.26
CA GLY A 24 -21.74 3.97 -3.93
C GLY A 24 -20.38 3.44 -3.49
N MET A 25 -20.11 2.14 -3.71
CA MET A 25 -18.80 1.54 -3.46
C MET A 25 -17.70 2.19 -4.31
N ALA A 26 -17.97 2.46 -5.60
CA ALA A 26 -17.00 3.11 -6.48
C ALA A 26 -16.66 4.53 -6.00
N ILE A 27 -17.64 5.30 -5.54
CA ILE A 27 -17.42 6.63 -4.94
C ILE A 27 -16.62 6.51 -3.64
N LEU A 28 -16.97 5.55 -2.78
CA LEU A 28 -16.25 5.30 -1.53
C LEU A 28 -14.77 4.97 -1.80
N PHE A 29 -14.46 4.15 -2.80
CA PHE A 29 -13.08 3.82 -3.17
C PHE A 29 -12.29 5.06 -3.62
N PHE A 30 -12.93 5.98 -4.34
CA PHE A 30 -12.34 7.27 -4.66
C PHE A 30 -12.04 8.09 -3.40
N ILE A 31 -12.99 8.18 -2.48
CA ILE A 31 -12.82 8.91 -1.22
C ILE A 31 -11.66 8.33 -0.42
N ILE A 32 -11.63 7.01 -0.21
CA ILE A 32 -10.55 6.31 0.50
C ILE A 32 -9.20 6.63 -0.16
N SER A 33 -9.13 6.59 -1.50
CA SER A 33 -7.89 6.85 -2.23
C SER A 33 -7.45 8.31 -2.12
N ILE A 34 -8.36 9.27 -2.24
CA ILE A 34 -8.04 10.70 -2.08
C ILE A 34 -7.55 10.97 -0.66
N VAL A 35 -8.30 10.52 0.34
CA VAL A 35 -7.97 10.71 1.76
C VAL A 35 -6.61 10.09 2.09
N GLY A 36 -6.38 8.84 1.69
CA GLY A 36 -5.14 8.13 1.97
C GLY A 36 -3.91 8.71 1.26
N PHE A 37 -4.05 9.15 0.01
CA PHE A 37 -2.89 9.60 -0.77
C PHE A 37 -2.61 11.12 -0.69
N THR A 38 -3.55 11.93 -0.20
CA THR A 38 -3.34 13.38 -0.05
C THR A 38 -2.06 13.73 0.74
N PRO A 39 -1.75 13.10 1.89
CA PRO A 39 -0.49 13.37 2.61
C PRO A 39 0.76 13.05 1.79
N SER A 40 0.72 12.01 0.94
CA SER A 40 1.86 11.66 0.07
C SER A 40 2.10 12.74 -0.98
N TYR A 41 1.03 13.29 -1.58
CA TYR A 41 1.15 14.40 -2.53
C TYR A 41 1.60 15.71 -1.87
N GLN A 42 1.14 15.99 -0.65
CA GLN A 42 1.63 17.13 0.14
C GLN A 42 3.13 17.00 0.45
N GLY A 43 3.60 15.80 0.83
CA GLY A 43 5.02 15.54 1.06
C GLY A 43 5.86 15.65 -0.22
N MET A 44 5.32 15.27 -1.38
CA MET A 44 5.99 15.51 -2.67
C MET A 44 6.10 17.00 -2.99
N SER A 45 5.01 17.75 -2.79
CA SER A 45 4.96 19.19 -3.06
C SER A 45 5.91 20.00 -2.17
N SER A 46 6.04 19.62 -0.89
CA SER A 46 6.98 20.25 0.05
C SER A 46 8.44 19.80 -0.13
N GLY A 47 8.68 18.76 -0.96
CA GLY A 47 10.00 18.19 -1.19
C GLY A 47 10.50 17.26 -0.07
N SER A 48 9.68 16.95 0.93
CA SER A 48 10.04 16.00 2.00
C SER A 48 9.97 14.54 1.55
N LEU A 49 9.15 14.26 0.52
CA LEU A 49 9.08 12.97 -0.16
C LEU A 49 9.56 13.09 -1.60
N LYS A 50 10.57 12.30 -1.96
CA LYS A 50 11.13 12.25 -3.32
C LYS A 50 10.88 10.87 -3.92
N PHE A 51 9.88 10.78 -4.79
CA PHE A 51 9.60 9.56 -5.51
C PHE A 51 10.17 9.60 -6.93
N HIS A 52 10.54 8.44 -7.44
CA HIS A 52 10.85 8.27 -8.85
C HIS A 52 9.61 8.53 -9.71
N TRP A 53 9.76 9.16 -10.88
CA TRP A 53 8.65 9.61 -11.74
C TRP A 53 7.62 8.51 -12.07
N PHE A 54 8.07 7.25 -12.15
CA PHE A 54 7.22 6.09 -12.41
C PHE A 54 6.08 5.92 -11.38
N VAL A 55 6.25 6.43 -10.15
CA VAL A 55 5.17 6.44 -9.15
C VAL A 55 3.97 7.28 -9.62
N HIS A 56 4.19 8.34 -10.41
CA HIS A 56 3.10 9.10 -11.03
C HIS A 56 2.37 8.29 -12.12
N VAL A 57 3.10 7.48 -12.90
CA VAL A 57 2.47 6.56 -13.88
C VAL A 57 1.63 5.51 -13.18
N HIS A 58 2.17 4.90 -12.13
CA HIS A 58 1.44 3.96 -11.28
C HIS A 58 0.17 4.63 -10.70
N GLY A 59 0.31 5.82 -10.11
CA GLY A 59 -0.81 6.59 -9.57
C GLY A 59 -1.87 6.89 -10.63
N ALA A 60 -1.47 7.36 -11.82
CA ALA A 60 -2.39 7.68 -12.91
C ALA A 60 -3.18 6.45 -13.38
N ILE A 61 -2.54 5.28 -13.49
CA ILE A 61 -3.20 4.02 -13.88
C ILE A 61 -4.16 3.55 -12.78
N MET A 62 -3.76 3.63 -11.50
CA MET A 62 -4.63 3.27 -10.38
C MET A 62 -5.85 4.20 -10.29
N THR A 63 -5.67 5.51 -10.42
CA THR A 63 -6.79 6.46 -10.46
C THR A 63 -7.69 6.23 -11.67
N SER A 64 -7.11 5.91 -12.83
CA SER A 64 -7.87 5.55 -14.03
C SER A 64 -8.69 4.29 -13.83
N TRP A 65 -8.17 3.30 -13.08
CA TRP A 65 -8.93 2.09 -12.73
C TRP A 65 -10.17 2.42 -11.89
N LEU A 66 -10.03 3.28 -10.87
CA LEU A 66 -11.16 3.72 -10.07
C LEU A 66 -12.19 4.49 -10.91
N ALA A 67 -11.73 5.37 -11.81
CA ALA A 67 -12.59 6.10 -12.74
C ALA A 67 -13.35 5.14 -13.67
N MET A 68 -12.66 4.12 -14.19
CA MET A 68 -13.24 3.07 -15.01
C MET A 68 -14.28 2.28 -14.22
N PHE A 69 -13.96 1.84 -12.99
CA PHE A 69 -14.89 1.10 -12.14
C PHE A 69 -16.16 1.91 -11.83
N LEU A 70 -16.02 3.21 -11.54
CA LEU A 70 -17.15 4.13 -11.36
C LEU A 70 -17.98 4.27 -12.64
N ALA A 71 -17.34 4.54 -13.78
CA ALA A 71 -18.02 4.69 -15.06
C ALA A 71 -18.79 3.41 -15.45
N GLN A 72 -18.17 2.23 -15.30
CA GLN A 72 -18.79 0.93 -15.56
C GLN A 72 -19.99 0.69 -14.65
N SER A 73 -19.88 1.04 -13.38
CA SER A 73 -20.96 0.92 -12.39
C SER A 73 -22.14 1.85 -12.71
N VAL A 74 -21.87 3.10 -13.11
CA VAL A 74 -22.91 4.06 -13.51
C VAL A 74 -23.61 3.63 -14.80
N LEU A 75 -22.86 3.20 -15.81
CA LEU A 75 -23.43 2.68 -17.06
C LEU A 75 -24.33 1.47 -16.80
N ALA A 76 -23.90 0.53 -15.95
CA ALA A 76 -24.70 -0.62 -15.56
C ALA A 76 -25.96 -0.22 -14.77
N ALA A 77 -25.85 0.70 -13.81
CA ALA A 77 -26.97 1.20 -13.01
C ALA A 77 -28.03 1.91 -13.87
N ARG A 78 -27.59 2.64 -14.91
CA ARG A 78 -28.45 3.31 -15.90
C ARG A 78 -28.98 2.37 -16.99
N GLY A 79 -28.63 1.08 -16.97
CA GLY A 79 -29.04 0.09 -17.96
C GLY A 79 -28.34 0.23 -19.32
N ASN A 80 -27.31 1.06 -19.43
CA ASN A 80 -26.63 1.35 -20.70
C ASN A 80 -25.53 0.33 -21.02
N LEU A 81 -25.95 -0.93 -21.20
CA LEU A 81 -25.05 -2.07 -21.34
C LEU A 81 -24.26 -2.06 -22.66
N LYS A 82 -24.72 -1.33 -23.68
CA LYS A 82 -23.97 -1.14 -24.94
C LYS A 82 -22.63 -0.45 -24.68
N TYR A 83 -22.65 0.70 -24.00
CA TYR A 83 -21.42 1.43 -23.68
C TYR A 83 -20.62 0.75 -22.57
N HIS A 84 -21.27 0.08 -21.60
CA HIS A 84 -20.58 -0.75 -20.61
C HIS A 84 -19.66 -1.76 -21.32
N ARG A 85 -20.18 -2.51 -22.30
CA ARG A 85 -19.39 -3.49 -23.07
C ARG A 85 -18.30 -2.84 -23.91
N LYS A 86 -18.58 -1.72 -24.60
CA LYS A 86 -17.59 -1.02 -25.43
C LYS A 86 -16.43 -0.49 -24.57
N LEU A 87 -16.75 0.23 -23.50
CA LEU A 87 -15.75 0.78 -22.59
C LEU A 87 -15.05 -0.33 -21.78
N GLY A 88 -15.71 -1.46 -21.54
CA GLY A 88 -15.15 -2.61 -20.83
C GLY A 88 -13.96 -3.26 -21.54
N GLN A 89 -13.84 -3.12 -22.87
CA GLN A 89 -12.63 -3.55 -23.59
C GLN A 89 -11.39 -2.75 -23.16
N ILE A 90 -11.55 -1.43 -23.00
CA ILE A 90 -10.50 -0.56 -22.46
C ILE A 90 -10.24 -0.91 -21.00
N GLY A 91 -11.31 -1.15 -20.22
CA GLY A 91 -11.20 -1.60 -18.83
C GLY A 91 -10.42 -2.90 -18.67
N PHE A 92 -10.52 -3.83 -19.63
CA PHE A 92 -9.75 -5.07 -19.61
C PHE A 92 -8.24 -4.81 -19.72
N VAL A 93 -7.83 -4.01 -20.70
CA VAL A 93 -6.42 -3.61 -20.87
C VAL A 93 -5.93 -2.86 -19.64
N LEU A 94 -6.76 -1.95 -19.11
CA LEU A 94 -6.43 -1.20 -17.90
C LEU A 94 -6.23 -2.10 -16.68
N GLY A 95 -7.03 -3.16 -16.52
CA GLY A 95 -6.83 -4.12 -15.44
C GLY A 95 -5.51 -4.90 -15.56
N ILE A 96 -5.10 -5.26 -16.78
CA ILE A 96 -3.75 -5.83 -17.00
C ILE A 96 -2.68 -4.82 -16.59
N LEU A 97 -2.82 -3.55 -17.01
CA LEU A 97 -1.89 -2.49 -16.65
C LEU A 97 -1.81 -2.28 -15.13
N VAL A 98 -2.93 -2.32 -14.41
CA VAL A 98 -2.97 -2.25 -12.93
C VAL A 98 -2.07 -3.33 -12.31
N TYR A 99 -2.21 -4.57 -12.75
CA TYR A 99 -1.39 -5.68 -12.24
C TYR A 99 0.10 -5.47 -12.55
N LEU A 100 0.43 -5.09 -13.78
CA LEU A 100 1.82 -4.87 -14.21
C LEU A 100 2.48 -3.72 -13.47
N VAL A 101 1.82 -2.55 -13.37
CA VAL A 101 2.42 -1.39 -12.70
C VAL A 101 2.48 -1.54 -11.20
N ALA A 102 1.62 -2.37 -10.57
CA ALA A 102 1.80 -2.73 -9.17
C ALA A 102 3.11 -3.51 -8.96
N GLY A 103 3.38 -4.50 -9.81
CA GLY A 103 4.62 -5.28 -9.76
C GLY A 103 5.86 -4.43 -10.04
N ILE A 104 5.84 -3.65 -11.12
CA ILE A 104 6.97 -2.78 -11.47
C ILE A 104 7.27 -1.78 -10.35
N THR A 105 6.26 -1.12 -9.77
CA THR A 105 6.47 -0.18 -8.66
C THR A 105 7.08 -0.88 -7.44
N SER A 106 6.58 -2.07 -7.08
CA SER A 106 7.09 -2.85 -5.95
C SER A 106 8.55 -3.27 -6.18
N THR A 107 8.86 -3.84 -7.34
CA THR A 107 10.23 -4.25 -7.72
C THR A 107 11.19 -3.07 -7.75
N ARG A 108 10.80 -1.94 -8.35
CA ARG A 108 11.63 -0.73 -8.40
C ARG A 108 11.98 -0.21 -7.02
N ALA A 109 11.04 -0.24 -6.06
CA ALA A 109 11.31 0.18 -4.70
C ALA A 109 12.44 -0.64 -4.05
N ARG A 110 12.50 -1.95 -4.33
CA ARG A 110 13.53 -2.87 -3.79
C ARG A 110 14.86 -2.76 -4.54
N LEU A 111 14.84 -2.41 -5.82
CA LEU A 111 16.06 -2.21 -6.62
C LEU A 111 16.69 -0.83 -6.40
N SER A 112 15.94 0.14 -5.88
CA SER A 112 16.42 1.52 -5.69
C SER A 112 17.33 1.72 -4.48
N LEU A 113 17.41 0.74 -3.58
CA LEU A 113 18.11 0.84 -2.30
C LEU A 113 18.67 -0.53 -1.91
N TYR A 114 19.85 -0.55 -1.27
CA TYR A 114 20.29 -1.76 -0.57
C TYR A 114 19.37 -2.02 0.63
N LEU A 115 18.78 -3.21 0.66
CA LEU A 115 17.91 -3.66 1.73
C LEU A 115 18.63 -4.71 2.57
N PRO A 116 18.93 -4.43 3.86
CA PRO A 116 19.37 -5.46 4.79
C PRO A 116 18.39 -6.64 4.85
N VAL A 117 18.86 -7.81 5.25
CA VAL A 117 18.00 -9.00 5.40
C VAL A 117 16.88 -8.70 6.38
N GLU A 118 17.15 -7.98 7.46
CA GLU A 118 16.23 -7.66 8.55
C GLU A 118 15.24 -6.53 8.21
N SER A 119 15.27 -6.00 6.98
CA SER A 119 14.44 -4.86 6.60
C SER A 119 12.96 -5.20 6.62
N GLU A 120 12.17 -4.39 7.35
CA GLU A 120 10.69 -4.43 7.34
C GLU A 120 10.07 -4.24 5.94
N LEU A 121 10.85 -3.74 4.96
CA LEU A 121 10.39 -3.63 3.58
C LEU A 121 10.13 -4.99 2.92
N TRP A 122 10.69 -6.08 3.45
CA TRP A 122 10.34 -7.43 3.02
C TRP A 122 8.94 -7.84 3.49
N ASP A 123 8.51 -7.39 4.66
CA ASP A 123 7.14 -7.61 5.13
C ASP A 123 6.14 -6.76 4.34
N ILE A 124 6.53 -5.53 3.97
CA ILE A 124 5.71 -4.72 3.06
C ILE A 124 5.59 -5.39 1.68
N LEU A 125 6.65 -6.06 1.19
CA LEU A 125 6.60 -6.81 -0.07
C LEU A 125 5.58 -7.95 0.00
N LEU A 126 5.49 -8.64 1.14
CA LEU A 126 4.49 -9.68 1.37
C LEU A 126 3.07 -9.15 1.22
N VAL A 127 2.77 -8.00 1.82
CA VAL A 127 1.45 -7.34 1.74
C VAL A 127 1.15 -6.85 0.32
N GLU A 128 2.14 -6.28 -0.36
CA GLU A 128 2.00 -5.84 -1.76
C GLU A 128 1.72 -7.02 -2.70
N LEU A 129 2.46 -8.11 -2.57
CA LEU A 129 2.24 -9.34 -3.35
C LEU A 129 0.85 -9.92 -3.06
N TYR A 130 0.40 -9.91 -1.82
CA TYR A 130 -0.96 -10.30 -1.46
C TYR A 130 -2.02 -9.49 -2.23
N SER A 131 -1.97 -8.16 -2.16
CA SER A 131 -2.94 -7.29 -2.84
C SER A 131 -2.89 -7.48 -4.35
N MET A 132 -1.70 -7.62 -4.93
CA MET A 132 -1.53 -7.89 -6.36
C MET A 132 -2.13 -9.23 -6.78
N ASN A 133 -1.86 -10.30 -6.03
CA ASN A 133 -2.37 -11.63 -6.35
C ASN A 133 -3.89 -11.70 -6.19
N LEU A 134 -4.47 -11.07 -5.16
CA LEU A 134 -5.92 -10.96 -5.02
C LEU A 134 -6.55 -10.20 -6.18
N PHE A 135 -6.00 -9.03 -6.53
CA PHE A 135 -6.48 -8.26 -7.66
C PHE A 135 -6.42 -9.10 -8.94
N GLY A 136 -5.25 -9.69 -9.25
CA GLY A 136 -5.03 -10.50 -10.45
C GLY A 136 -5.99 -11.69 -10.52
N LEU A 137 -6.19 -12.41 -9.41
CA LEU A 137 -7.09 -13.55 -9.30
C LEU A 137 -8.55 -13.13 -9.55
N PHE A 138 -9.06 -12.16 -8.79
CA PHE A 138 -10.46 -11.75 -8.89
C PHE A 138 -10.77 -11.04 -10.20
N PHE A 139 -9.84 -10.22 -10.69
CA PHE A 139 -9.96 -9.59 -12.01
C PHE A 139 -10.04 -10.65 -13.11
N THR A 140 -9.08 -11.58 -13.15
CA THR A 140 -9.05 -12.65 -14.17
C THR A 140 -10.32 -13.50 -14.10
N TRP A 141 -10.69 -13.95 -12.90
CA TRP A 141 -11.91 -14.72 -12.71
C TRP A 141 -13.15 -13.94 -13.16
N GLY A 142 -13.26 -12.66 -12.76
CA GLY A 142 -14.35 -11.78 -13.15
C GLY A 142 -14.47 -11.60 -14.65
N MET A 143 -13.35 -11.51 -15.37
CA MET A 143 -13.33 -11.42 -16.83
C MET A 143 -13.71 -12.74 -17.52
N LEU A 144 -13.30 -13.89 -16.96
CA LEU A 144 -13.68 -15.21 -17.46
C LEU A 144 -15.20 -15.45 -17.32
N VAL A 145 -15.80 -15.05 -16.19
CA VAL A 145 -17.24 -15.21 -15.93
C VAL A 145 -18.08 -14.00 -16.33
N ARG A 146 -17.57 -13.11 -17.20
CA ARG A 146 -18.26 -11.86 -17.62
C ARG A 146 -19.68 -12.03 -18.15
N LYS A 147 -20.02 -13.22 -18.66
CA LYS A 147 -21.40 -13.55 -19.10
C LYS A 147 -22.36 -13.79 -17.92
N ASN A 148 -21.84 -14.20 -16.76
CA ASN A 148 -22.58 -14.28 -15.50
C ASN A 148 -22.48 -12.93 -14.77
N VAL A 149 -23.46 -12.06 -15.02
CA VAL A 149 -23.50 -10.69 -14.48
C VAL A 149 -23.42 -10.65 -12.95
N ALA A 150 -24.05 -11.62 -12.27
CA ALA A 150 -24.06 -11.69 -10.81
C ALA A 150 -22.67 -12.01 -10.24
N ALA A 151 -21.94 -12.94 -10.86
CA ALA A 151 -20.58 -13.26 -10.45
C ALA A 151 -19.58 -12.15 -10.84
N HIS A 152 -19.65 -11.67 -12.08
CA HIS A 152 -18.76 -10.65 -12.64
C HIS A 152 -18.67 -9.41 -11.75
N LYS A 153 -19.80 -8.77 -11.43
CA LYS A 153 -19.80 -7.52 -10.65
C LYS A 153 -19.23 -7.69 -9.23
N ARG A 154 -19.40 -8.87 -8.62
CA ARG A 154 -18.88 -9.18 -7.28
C ARG A 154 -17.37 -9.38 -7.32
N LEU A 155 -16.87 -10.10 -8.31
CA LEU A 155 -15.43 -10.31 -8.49
C LEU A 155 -14.70 -9.00 -8.79
N LEU A 156 -15.25 -8.13 -9.65
CA LEU A 156 -14.64 -6.83 -9.93
C LEU A 156 -14.67 -5.88 -8.72
N LEU A 157 -15.72 -5.97 -7.88
CA LEU A 157 -15.76 -5.27 -6.60
C LEU A 157 -14.67 -5.79 -5.65
N LEU A 158 -14.56 -7.11 -5.46
CA LEU A 158 -13.55 -7.73 -4.59
C LEU A 158 -12.12 -7.44 -5.07
N ALA A 159 -11.88 -7.46 -6.38
CA ALA A 159 -10.59 -7.07 -6.96
C ALA A 159 -10.24 -5.63 -6.58
N THR A 160 -11.21 -4.71 -6.67
CA THR A 160 -10.99 -3.30 -6.33
C THR A 160 -10.85 -3.09 -4.82
N ILE A 161 -11.58 -3.84 -3.98
CA ILE A 161 -11.39 -3.85 -2.52
C ILE A 161 -9.95 -4.21 -2.17
N ALA A 162 -9.35 -5.20 -2.83
CA ALA A 162 -7.96 -5.61 -2.57
C ALA A 162 -6.94 -4.47 -2.78
N LEU A 163 -7.25 -3.51 -3.65
CA LEU A 163 -6.43 -2.32 -3.89
C LEU A 163 -6.61 -1.23 -2.82
N MET A 164 -7.73 -1.23 -2.09
CA MET A 164 -8.03 -0.20 -1.08
C MET A 164 -7.09 -0.23 0.11
N GLY A 165 -6.41 -1.35 0.35
CA GLY A 165 -5.43 -1.50 1.43
C GLY A 165 -4.37 -0.40 1.38
N ALA A 166 -3.90 -0.03 0.19
CA ALA A 166 -2.93 1.03 0.02
C ALA A 166 -3.43 2.42 0.47
N GLY A 167 -4.71 2.73 0.25
CA GLY A 167 -5.31 3.98 0.72
C GLY A 167 -5.58 3.96 2.23
N ILE A 168 -6.07 2.83 2.74
CA ILE A 168 -6.33 2.61 4.17
C ILE A 168 -5.02 2.75 4.97
N ASP A 169 -3.95 2.06 4.57
CA ASP A 169 -2.65 2.04 5.24
C ASP A 169 -1.99 3.44 5.32
N ARG A 170 -2.42 4.39 4.49
CA ARG A 170 -1.91 5.77 4.48
C ARG A 170 -2.79 6.75 5.25
N THR A 171 -3.93 6.31 5.76
CA THR A 171 -4.86 7.17 6.50
C THR A 171 -4.50 7.16 7.98
N SER A 172 -3.61 8.06 8.38
CA SER A 172 -2.90 7.93 9.66
C SER A 172 -3.74 8.12 10.92
N TRP A 173 -4.91 8.73 10.80
CA TRP A 173 -5.83 8.98 11.90
C TRP A 173 -6.83 7.84 12.14
N LEU A 174 -6.79 6.76 11.34
CA LEU A 174 -7.63 5.59 11.57
C LEU A 174 -7.25 4.89 12.89
N PRO A 175 -8.21 4.70 13.81
CA PRO A 175 -7.94 4.04 15.09
C PRO A 175 -7.28 2.67 14.95
N GLY A 176 -6.19 2.46 15.69
CA GLY A 176 -5.54 1.16 15.82
C GLY A 176 -4.64 0.74 14.65
N LEU A 177 -4.62 1.49 13.54
CA LEU A 177 -3.88 1.13 12.32
C LEU A 177 -2.36 0.96 12.55
N TYR A 178 -1.79 1.79 13.43
CA TYR A 178 -0.37 1.73 13.80
C TYR A 178 -0.08 1.03 15.12
N SER A 179 -1.11 0.70 15.91
CA SER A 179 -0.91 -0.04 17.17
C SER A 179 -0.98 -1.55 16.97
N ALA A 180 -1.68 -2.02 15.94
CA ALA A 180 -1.87 -3.44 15.70
C ALA A 180 -1.95 -3.74 14.20
N PHE A 181 -1.02 -4.56 13.70
CA PHE A 181 -0.91 -4.88 12.28
C PHE A 181 -2.23 -5.39 11.67
N TYR A 182 -2.95 -6.26 12.37
CA TYR A 182 -4.19 -6.90 11.91
C TYR A 182 -5.38 -5.93 11.75
N VAL A 183 -5.33 -4.74 12.34
CA VAL A 183 -6.44 -3.76 12.26
C VAL A 183 -6.68 -3.32 10.81
N ARG A 184 -5.64 -3.31 9.97
CA ARG A 184 -5.78 -3.01 8.53
C ARG A 184 -6.73 -3.99 7.81
N PHE A 185 -6.76 -5.25 8.23
CA PHE A 185 -7.65 -6.26 7.67
C PHE A 185 -9.10 -5.97 8.03
N ILE A 186 -9.38 -5.54 9.26
CA ILE A 186 -10.73 -5.17 9.70
C ILE A 186 -11.33 -4.07 8.81
N TYR A 187 -10.54 -3.05 8.46
CA TYR A 187 -11.00 -1.98 7.56
C TYR A 187 -11.31 -2.48 6.15
N LEU A 188 -10.47 -3.36 5.60
CA LEU A 188 -10.74 -4.01 4.31
C LEU A 188 -11.97 -4.91 4.36
N ASP A 189 -12.09 -5.74 5.41
CA ASP A 189 -13.18 -6.68 5.61
C ASP A 189 -14.51 -5.95 5.77
N THR A 190 -14.51 -4.76 6.36
CA THR A 190 -15.71 -3.90 6.43
C THR A 190 -16.28 -3.59 5.04
N LEU A 191 -15.42 -3.42 4.03
CA LEU A 191 -15.85 -3.22 2.63
C LEU A 191 -16.45 -4.49 2.04
N VAL A 192 -15.98 -5.67 2.45
CA VAL A 192 -16.55 -6.97 2.06
C VAL A 192 -17.88 -7.23 2.78
N ILE A 193 -17.99 -6.84 4.06
CA ILE A 193 -19.24 -6.91 4.83
C ILE A 193 -20.34 -6.08 4.15
N ALA A 194 -20.00 -4.92 3.57
CA ALA A 194 -20.95 -4.14 2.77
C ALA A 194 -21.50 -4.94 1.57
N LEU A 195 -20.67 -5.77 0.92
CA LEU A 195 -21.12 -6.68 -0.14
C LEU A 195 -22.04 -7.78 0.41
N PHE A 196 -21.76 -8.31 1.61
CA PHE A 196 -22.62 -9.32 2.24
C PHE A 196 -24.00 -8.74 2.60
N PHE A 197 -24.02 -7.51 3.11
CA PHE A 197 -25.26 -6.79 3.38
C PHE A 197 -26.05 -6.54 2.10
N TYR A 198 -25.38 -6.15 1.01
CA TYR A 198 -26.00 -6.05 -0.32
C TYR A 198 -26.60 -7.38 -0.78
N ASP A 199 -25.86 -8.49 -0.66
CA ASP A 199 -26.35 -9.82 -1.02
C ASP A 199 -27.56 -10.22 -0.18
N TRP A 200 -27.50 -10.00 1.13
CA TRP A 200 -28.61 -10.30 2.03
C TRP A 200 -29.87 -9.51 1.68
N ILE A 201 -29.75 -8.21 1.41
CA ILE A 201 -30.89 -7.36 1.04
C ILE A 201 -31.47 -7.77 -0.32
N THR A 202 -30.62 -8.06 -1.31
CA THR A 202 -31.07 -8.26 -2.69
C THR A 202 -31.42 -9.72 -3.02
N LEU A 203 -30.78 -10.68 -2.36
CA LEU A 203 -30.93 -12.11 -2.61
C LEU A 203 -31.51 -12.90 -1.42
N ARG A 204 -31.62 -12.29 -0.23
CA ARG A 204 -31.98 -12.98 1.04
C ARG A 204 -31.03 -14.11 1.44
N ARG A 205 -29.84 -14.12 0.85
CA ARG A 205 -28.73 -15.06 1.14
C ARG A 205 -27.43 -14.44 0.67
N ILE A 206 -26.31 -14.87 1.24
CA ILE A 206 -24.99 -14.44 0.74
C ILE A 206 -24.70 -15.18 -0.57
N HIS A 207 -24.22 -14.46 -1.59
CA HIS A 207 -23.90 -15.07 -2.87
C HIS A 207 -22.64 -15.93 -2.74
N GLN A 208 -22.60 -17.09 -3.39
CA GLN A 208 -21.46 -18.03 -3.30
C GLN A 208 -20.12 -17.37 -3.65
N ILE A 209 -20.06 -16.55 -4.70
CA ILE A 209 -18.86 -15.77 -5.07
C ILE A 209 -18.40 -14.83 -3.95
N SER A 210 -19.33 -14.20 -3.21
CA SER A 210 -18.96 -13.33 -2.10
C SER A 210 -18.36 -14.14 -0.95
N LEU A 211 -18.95 -15.30 -0.62
CA LEU A 211 -18.42 -16.22 0.40
C LEU A 211 -17.05 -16.77 0.03
N ILE A 212 -16.89 -17.29 -1.20
CA ILE A 212 -15.61 -17.80 -1.69
C ILE A 212 -14.56 -16.69 -1.73
N GLY A 213 -14.94 -15.50 -2.20
CA GLY A 213 -14.08 -14.32 -2.20
C GLY A 213 -13.57 -13.97 -0.81
N MET A 214 -14.46 -13.92 0.19
CA MET A 214 -14.07 -13.70 1.58
C MET A 214 -13.16 -14.82 2.11
N GLY A 215 -13.47 -16.09 1.81
CA GLY A 215 -12.62 -17.21 2.19
C GLY A 215 -11.19 -17.11 1.65
N ILE A 216 -11.05 -16.68 0.39
CA ILE A 216 -9.73 -16.44 -0.24
C ILE A 216 -9.01 -15.27 0.42
N ILE A 217 -9.72 -14.17 0.69
CA ILE A 217 -9.17 -12.99 1.37
C ILE A 217 -8.65 -13.39 2.76
N VAL A 218 -9.47 -14.06 3.57
CA VAL A 218 -9.09 -14.51 4.92
C VAL A 218 -7.92 -15.47 4.87
N ALA A 219 -7.93 -16.47 3.97
CA ALA A 219 -6.83 -17.43 3.86
C ALA A 219 -5.48 -16.74 3.57
N LEU A 220 -5.49 -15.73 2.71
CA LEU A 220 -4.30 -14.95 2.43
C LEU A 220 -3.92 -13.98 3.57
N GLN A 221 -4.88 -13.35 4.26
CA GLN A 221 -4.62 -12.57 5.46
C GLN A 221 -3.99 -13.43 6.57
N THR A 222 -4.46 -14.67 6.74
CA THR A 222 -3.84 -15.65 7.64
C THR A 222 -2.41 -15.95 7.22
N THR A 223 -2.17 -16.14 5.92
CA THR A 223 -0.80 -16.37 5.40
C THR A 223 0.11 -15.18 5.68
N ILE A 224 -0.37 -13.95 5.49
CA ILE A 224 0.39 -12.75 5.85
C ILE A 224 0.71 -12.77 7.35
N THR A 225 -0.30 -12.99 8.19
CA THR A 225 -0.15 -12.98 9.65
C THR A 225 0.87 -14.01 10.13
N LEU A 226 0.90 -15.20 9.52
CA LEU A 226 1.85 -16.27 9.87
C LEU A 226 3.26 -16.04 9.31
N THR A 227 3.41 -15.23 8.27
CA THR A 227 4.69 -15.02 7.56
C THR A 227 5.35 -13.68 7.93
N PHE A 228 4.59 -12.73 8.49
CA PHE A 228 5.08 -11.41 8.86
C PHE A 228 6.24 -11.52 9.87
N GLY A 229 7.35 -10.86 9.59
CA GLY A 229 8.57 -10.92 10.41
C GLY A 229 9.35 -12.23 10.29
N SER A 230 8.99 -13.13 9.36
CA SER A 230 9.67 -14.41 9.18
C SER A 230 11.08 -14.23 8.59
N PRO A 231 12.14 -14.68 9.29
CA PRO A 231 13.50 -14.65 8.76
C PRO A 231 13.65 -15.42 7.45
N ALA A 232 12.87 -16.50 7.26
CA ALA A 232 12.90 -17.29 6.04
C ALA A 232 12.36 -16.50 4.83
N TRP A 233 11.28 -15.73 5.03
CA TRP A 233 10.72 -14.85 4.00
C TRP A 233 11.70 -13.73 3.62
N HIS A 234 12.26 -13.09 4.64
CA HIS A 234 13.26 -12.03 4.52
C HIS A 234 14.49 -12.51 3.74
N GLN A 235 15.06 -13.65 4.16
CA GLN A 235 16.22 -14.25 3.51
C GLN A 235 15.93 -14.68 2.07
N PHE A 236 14.75 -15.24 1.82
CA PHE A 236 14.34 -15.67 0.48
C PHE A 236 14.38 -14.48 -0.49
N TRP A 237 13.72 -13.37 -0.16
CA TRP A 237 13.67 -12.21 -1.05
C TRP A 237 14.97 -11.44 -1.10
N TYR A 238 15.69 -11.33 0.02
CA TYR A 238 17.04 -10.77 0.00
C TYR A 238 17.91 -11.48 -1.03
N ASN A 239 17.92 -12.82 -1.06
CA ASN A 239 18.71 -13.58 -2.02
C ASN A 239 18.30 -13.35 -3.48
N ARG A 240 17.04 -12.98 -3.76
CA ARG A 240 16.59 -12.65 -5.13
C ARG A 240 16.99 -11.24 -5.56
N PHE A 241 17.03 -10.29 -4.63
CA PHE A 241 17.25 -8.87 -4.95
C PHE A 241 18.69 -8.42 -4.75
N ALA A 242 19.40 -8.96 -3.77
CA ALA A 242 20.78 -8.57 -3.44
C ALA A 242 21.76 -8.65 -4.61
N PRO A 243 21.65 -9.60 -5.58
CA PRO A 243 22.54 -9.61 -6.75
C PRO A 243 22.37 -8.40 -7.69
N PHE A 244 21.24 -7.70 -7.62
CA PHE A 244 20.88 -6.60 -8.52
C PHE A 244 21.07 -5.22 -7.88
N VAL A 245 21.56 -5.16 -6.65
CA VAL A 245 21.70 -3.93 -5.88
C VAL A 245 23.10 -3.83 -5.31
N GLU A 246 23.72 -2.67 -5.44
CA GLU A 246 25.05 -2.42 -4.92
C GLU A 246 25.04 -2.40 -3.39
N LYS A 247 25.90 -3.22 -2.79
CA LYS A 247 26.07 -3.24 -1.33
C LYS A 247 26.91 -2.04 -0.91
N PRO A 248 26.54 -1.32 0.16
CA PRO A 248 27.37 -0.25 0.69
C PRO A 248 28.73 -0.83 1.13
N VAL A 249 29.81 -0.22 0.64
CA VAL A 249 31.18 -0.58 1.05
C VAL A 249 31.43 0.02 2.43
N GLU A 250 31.56 -0.85 3.44
CA GLU A 250 31.79 -0.42 4.81
C GLU A 250 33.27 -0.06 5.03
N ILE A 251 33.52 1.16 5.53
CA ILE A 251 34.83 1.61 5.98
C ILE A 251 34.87 1.68 7.51
N LYS A 252 36.04 1.46 8.10
CA LYS A 252 36.26 1.69 9.54
C LYS A 252 36.71 3.13 9.77
N LEU A 253 35.96 3.86 10.60
CA LEU A 253 36.35 5.21 11.02
C LEU A 253 37.32 5.15 12.20
N SER A 254 38.42 5.89 12.10
CA SER A 254 39.30 6.16 13.24
C SER A 254 38.56 6.93 14.35
N GLU A 255 39.14 7.00 15.54
CA GLU A 255 38.60 7.83 16.63
C GLU A 255 38.47 9.30 16.22
N ALA A 256 39.51 9.87 15.61
CA ALA A 256 39.50 11.24 15.13
C ALA A 256 38.39 11.51 14.10
N GLN A 257 38.09 10.55 13.21
CA GLN A 257 37.01 10.69 12.22
C GLN A 257 35.62 10.54 12.83
N ALA A 258 35.47 9.64 13.82
CA ALA A 258 34.18 9.35 14.45
C ALA A 258 33.75 10.42 15.46
N THR A 259 34.68 10.97 16.24
CA THR A 259 34.40 11.90 17.35
C THR A 259 33.54 13.09 16.94
N PRO A 260 33.77 13.78 15.80
CA PRO A 260 32.91 14.88 15.35
C PRO A 260 31.45 14.47 15.09
N LEU A 261 31.21 13.21 14.73
CA LEU A 261 29.88 12.67 14.41
C LEU A 261 29.07 12.33 15.67
N LEU A 262 29.72 12.18 16.82
CA LEU A 262 29.05 11.80 18.07
C LEU A 262 28.23 12.96 18.64
N GLY A 263 27.14 12.62 19.34
CA GLY A 263 26.28 13.57 20.05
C GLY A 263 24.81 13.38 19.76
N ASN A 264 24.01 14.34 20.24
CA ASN A 264 22.57 14.36 20.06
C ASN A 264 22.19 15.24 18.86
N TYR A 265 21.23 14.79 18.06
CA TYR A 265 20.72 15.51 16.90
C TYR A 265 19.19 15.59 16.96
N GLY A 266 18.63 16.79 16.88
CA GLY A 266 17.21 17.01 17.03
C GLY A 266 16.88 18.37 17.63
N ASP A 267 15.89 18.38 18.52
CA ASP A 267 15.46 19.54 19.28
C ASP A 267 15.17 19.17 20.75
N LYS A 268 14.52 20.07 21.50
CA LYS A 268 14.18 19.85 22.91
C LYS A 268 13.10 18.78 23.14
N SER A 269 12.26 18.53 22.13
CA SER A 269 11.14 17.58 22.21
C SER A 269 11.55 16.17 21.80
N TRP A 270 12.46 16.06 20.84
CA TRP A 270 12.92 14.78 20.30
C TRP A 270 14.35 14.89 19.77
N HIS A 271 15.18 13.89 20.05
CA HIS A 271 16.52 13.78 19.49
C HIS A 271 16.94 12.33 19.30
N LEU A 272 17.81 12.09 18.33
CA LEU A 272 18.58 10.86 18.21
C LEU A 272 19.97 11.05 18.78
N THR A 273 20.59 9.96 19.26
CA THR A 273 21.96 9.96 19.76
C THR A 273 22.84 9.08 18.89
N VAL A 274 23.96 9.64 18.42
CA VAL A 274 25.05 8.88 17.81
C VAL A 274 26.14 8.69 18.85
N SER A 275 26.45 7.44 19.20
CA SER A 275 27.42 7.08 20.23
C SER A 275 28.43 6.06 19.73
N ARG A 276 29.58 5.99 20.39
CA ARG A 276 30.63 4.99 20.13
C ARG A 276 30.82 4.09 21.34
N GLU A 277 30.97 2.79 21.12
CA GLU A 277 31.38 1.82 22.14
C GLU A 277 32.50 0.94 21.55
N GLY A 278 33.72 1.10 22.06
CA GLY A 278 34.91 0.50 21.43
C GLY A 278 35.05 0.96 19.98
N ASP A 279 35.10 0.02 19.05
CA ASP A 279 35.22 0.29 17.60
C ASP A 279 33.87 0.37 16.87
N LYS A 280 32.75 0.32 17.58
CA LYS A 280 31.41 0.28 16.98
C LYS A 280 30.67 1.59 17.22
N LEU A 281 29.96 2.04 16.19
CA LEU A 281 29.04 3.18 16.25
C LEU A 281 27.61 2.70 16.42
N PHE A 282 26.82 3.46 17.16
CA PHE A 282 25.43 3.16 17.46
C PHE A 282 24.55 4.39 17.28
N LEU A 283 23.33 4.14 16.80
CA LEU A 283 22.23 5.09 16.77
C LEU A 283 21.22 4.69 17.84
N LYS A 284 20.73 5.65 18.62
CA LYS A 284 19.63 5.43 19.56
C LYS A 284 18.55 6.50 19.37
N LEU A 285 17.30 6.06 19.28
CA LEU A 285 16.13 6.93 19.39
C LEU A 285 15.57 6.91 20.82
N PRO A 286 14.80 7.93 21.24
CA PRO A 286 14.20 7.96 22.56
C PRO A 286 13.30 6.73 22.76
N ASN A 287 13.47 6.04 23.89
CA ASN A 287 12.72 4.83 24.26
C ASN A 287 12.83 3.64 23.28
N GLN A 288 13.88 3.62 22.45
CA GLN A 288 14.15 2.54 21.49
C GLN A 288 15.49 1.85 21.79
N PRO A 289 15.69 0.60 21.31
CA PRO A 289 16.98 -0.06 21.38
C PRO A 289 18.04 0.68 20.55
N LYS A 290 19.32 0.37 20.81
CA LYS A 290 20.43 0.86 19.99
C LYS A 290 20.50 0.05 18.69
N TRP A 291 20.74 0.72 17.57
CA TRP A 291 21.05 0.08 16.30
C TRP A 291 22.51 0.30 15.93
N ALA A 292 23.16 -0.75 15.41
CA ALA A 292 24.53 -0.66 14.92
C ALA A 292 24.60 0.19 13.65
N LEU A 293 25.60 1.06 13.59
CA LEU A 293 25.93 1.88 12.43
C LEU A 293 27.16 1.31 11.70
N GLY A 294 27.12 1.37 10.38
CA GLY A 294 28.30 1.28 9.51
C GLY A 294 28.64 2.66 8.93
N ALA A 295 29.81 2.80 8.32
CA ALA A 295 30.22 4.02 7.62
C ALA A 295 30.53 3.70 6.16
N THR A 296 30.14 4.59 5.25
CA THR A 296 30.55 4.56 3.83
C THR A 296 31.51 5.70 3.50
N ALA A 297 31.54 6.75 4.32
CA ALA A 297 32.49 7.86 4.24
C ALA A 297 32.65 8.54 5.61
N ASP A 298 33.61 9.44 5.74
CA ASP A 298 33.91 10.22 6.96
C ASP A 298 32.72 11.03 7.50
N THR A 299 31.71 11.30 6.67
CA THR A 299 30.49 12.03 7.01
C THR A 299 29.23 11.29 6.56
N ALA A 300 29.33 9.99 6.25
CA ALA A 300 28.20 9.18 5.81
C ALA A 300 28.16 7.87 6.59
N LEU A 301 27.13 7.73 7.42
CA LEU A 301 26.82 6.51 8.16
C LEU A 301 25.53 5.89 7.65
N PHE A 302 25.33 4.60 7.91
CA PHE A 302 24.08 3.91 7.63
C PHE A 302 23.73 2.95 8.76
N VAL A 303 22.44 2.68 8.96
CA VAL A 303 22.01 1.70 9.96
C VAL A 303 22.07 0.30 9.34
N LYS A 304 22.71 -0.65 10.01
CA LYS A 304 22.98 -1.98 9.40
C LYS A 304 21.74 -2.83 9.14
N THR A 305 20.65 -2.58 9.85
CA THR A 305 19.43 -3.41 9.82
C THR A 305 18.24 -2.72 9.13
N MET A 306 18.40 -1.48 8.65
CA MET A 306 17.32 -0.73 7.99
C MET A 306 17.88 0.24 6.95
N ILE A 307 17.00 0.89 6.19
CA ILE A 307 17.37 1.71 5.03
C ILE A 307 17.86 3.13 5.36
N TRP A 308 18.21 3.41 6.61
CA TRP A 308 18.56 4.75 7.05
C TRP A 308 19.99 5.09 6.64
N ASN A 309 20.13 6.17 5.88
CA ASN A 309 21.41 6.75 5.48
C ASN A 309 21.56 8.14 6.10
N LEU A 310 22.54 8.29 6.97
CA LEU A 310 22.83 9.48 7.76
C LEU A 310 24.00 10.24 7.13
N THR A 311 23.75 11.45 6.64
CA THR A 311 24.79 12.34 6.11
C THR A 311 24.98 13.52 7.05
N PHE A 312 26.23 13.78 7.44
CA PHE A 312 26.59 14.81 8.41
C PHE A 312 27.21 16.02 7.69
N ALA A 313 26.67 17.21 7.94
CA ALA A 313 27.23 18.45 7.41
C ALA A 313 28.26 19.01 8.40
N LYS A 314 29.49 19.22 7.93
CA LYS A 314 30.56 19.88 8.68
C LYS A 314 30.60 21.38 8.35
N GLY A 315 30.76 22.22 9.37
CA GLY A 315 31.06 23.64 9.24
C GLY A 315 32.51 23.89 8.82
N ALA A 316 32.87 25.15 8.58
CA ALA A 316 34.22 25.56 8.20
C ALA A 316 35.27 25.26 9.30
N ASP A 317 34.82 25.12 10.55
CA ASP A 317 35.59 24.73 11.73
C ASP A 317 35.77 23.20 11.86
N GLY A 318 35.25 22.42 10.90
CA GLY A 318 35.27 20.95 10.93
C GLY A 318 34.22 20.33 11.86
N GLN A 319 33.43 21.14 12.59
CA GLN A 319 32.41 20.65 13.50
C GLN A 319 31.14 20.27 12.76
N VAL A 320 30.52 19.18 13.18
CA VAL A 320 29.23 18.77 12.62
C VAL A 320 28.12 19.67 13.16
N THR A 321 27.32 20.26 12.27
CA THR A 321 26.22 21.16 12.65
C THR A 321 24.85 20.56 12.38
N GLN A 322 24.75 19.62 11.45
CA GLN A 322 23.48 19.04 11.00
C GLN A 322 23.66 17.58 10.58
N LEU A 323 22.61 16.80 10.83
CA LEU A 323 22.44 15.46 10.28
C LEU A 323 21.23 15.47 9.33
N THR A 324 21.40 14.86 8.17
CA THR A 324 20.32 14.55 7.22
C THR A 324 20.12 13.04 7.20
N ASN A 325 18.91 12.57 7.47
CA ASN A 325 18.54 11.17 7.27
C ASN A 325 17.80 11.02 5.94
N THR A 326 18.20 10.02 5.15
CA THR A 326 17.53 9.59 3.93
C THR A 326 17.12 8.13 4.08
N GLN A 327 15.81 7.88 4.04
CA GLN A 327 15.21 6.55 4.15
C GLN A 327 14.25 6.32 2.98
N GLY A 328 14.82 5.89 1.85
CA GLY A 328 14.12 5.80 0.58
C GLY A 328 13.57 7.17 0.14
N PRO A 329 12.25 7.32 -0.05
CA PRO A 329 11.68 8.59 -0.51
C PRO A 329 11.67 9.67 0.58
N LEU A 330 11.74 9.32 1.87
CA LEU A 330 11.66 10.30 2.96
C LEU A 330 13.04 10.87 3.29
N VAL A 331 13.12 12.20 3.31
CA VAL A 331 14.31 12.95 3.71
C VAL A 331 13.94 13.96 4.80
N TRP A 332 14.68 13.95 5.90
CA TRP A 332 14.53 14.95 6.96
C TRP A 332 15.89 15.35 7.55
N LYS A 333 15.92 16.53 8.17
CA LYS A 333 17.14 17.15 8.68
C LYS A 333 16.95 17.58 10.13
N VAL A 334 18.00 17.42 10.92
CA VAL A 334 18.03 17.80 12.33
C VAL A 334 19.36 18.46 12.68
N SER A 335 19.31 19.47 13.54
CA SER A 335 20.52 20.16 14.00
C SER A 335 21.23 19.35 15.08
N LYS A 336 22.55 19.48 15.16
CA LYS A 336 23.32 18.96 16.29
C LYS A 336 22.98 19.81 17.53
N LEU A 337 22.63 19.15 18.63
CA LEU A 337 22.43 19.80 19.91
C LEU A 337 23.79 20.15 20.53
N LYS A 338 23.83 21.32 21.18
CA LYS A 338 25.03 21.82 21.87
C LYS A 338 25.31 21.04 23.14
#